data_AF-A0A7W0CUV0-F1
#
_entry.id   AF-A0A7W0CUV0-F1
#
_cell.length_a   1.000
_cell.length_b   1.000
_cell.length_c   1.000
_cell.angle_alpha   90.00
_cell.angle_beta   90.00
_cell.angle_gamma   90.00
#
_symmetry.space_group_name_H-M   'P 1'
#
loop_
_entity.id
_entity.type
_entity.pdbx_description
1 polymer ?
#
loop_
_entity_poly.entity_id
_entity_poly.type
_entity_poly.pdbx_seq_one_letter_code
_entity_poly.pdbx_strand_id
1 'polypeptide(L)'
;MEAIPDPQAEHIVAVDFLHVDTINLKRIYALVLLEHRSRRAHLLGVTANPTGEWTTQAARNVLMDTDTTNMKFLIGDRTGQFTDAFDTVFADAGLRVLKSPPQAPKANAHCERMIGTLRRELLDRTLILNEQHLRRTLTQYLEHYHRARPHRGLGQLSPSQAETGPPPPVDLASHRIHHRTILGGLINEYQIAN
;
A
#
# COMPACT_ATOMS: atom_id res chain seq x y z
N MET A 1 15.27 -13.75 -20.98
CA MET A 1 15.11 -12.35 -21.40
C MET A 1 14.86 -11.54 -20.14
N GLU A 2 15.94 -11.11 -19.52
CA GLU A 2 15.95 -10.35 -18.27
C GLU A 2 15.38 -8.96 -18.58
N ALA A 3 14.28 -8.59 -17.93
CA ALA A 3 13.72 -7.27 -18.07
C ALA A 3 14.75 -6.28 -17.51
N ILE A 4 15.35 -5.46 -18.37
CA ILE A 4 16.18 -4.34 -17.95
C ILE A 4 15.33 -3.51 -16.97
N PRO A 5 15.73 -3.38 -15.69
CA PRO A 5 14.97 -2.58 -14.74
C PRO A 5 14.97 -1.14 -15.26
N ASP A 6 13.79 -0.55 -15.41
CA ASP A 6 13.66 0.87 -15.71
C ASP A 6 14.27 1.66 -14.53
N PRO A 7 15.43 2.33 -14.72
CA PRO A 7 16.14 3.01 -13.64
C PRO A 7 15.34 4.17 -13.04
N GLN A 8 14.27 4.62 -13.71
CA GLN A 8 13.41 5.69 -13.20
C GLN A 8 12.43 5.19 -12.12
N ALA A 9 12.08 3.90 -12.09
CA ALA A 9 11.11 3.34 -11.13
C ALA A 9 11.70 3.05 -9.74
N GLU A 10 13.01 3.17 -9.58
CA GLU A 10 13.75 2.79 -8.36
C GLU A 10 13.41 3.67 -7.14
N HIS A 11 12.93 4.90 -7.38
CA HIS A 11 12.72 5.90 -6.33
C HIS A 11 11.34 6.55 -6.37
N ILE A 12 10.37 5.90 -7.03
CA ILE A 12 9.01 6.42 -7.18
C ILE A 12 8.13 5.88 -6.05
N VAL A 13 7.45 6.79 -5.38
CA VAL A 13 6.29 6.51 -4.53
C VAL A 13 5.04 7.11 -5.17
N ALA A 14 3.94 6.39 -5.07
CA ALA A 14 2.64 6.83 -5.57
C ALA A 14 1.64 6.93 -4.42
N VAL A 15 0.81 7.96 -4.41
CA VAL A 15 -0.20 8.20 -3.36
C VAL A 15 -1.58 8.29 -3.98
N ASP A 16 -2.56 7.67 -3.33
CA ASP A 16 -3.94 7.68 -3.80
C ASP A 16 -4.92 7.41 -2.65
N PHE A 17 -6.17 7.83 -2.86
CA PHE A 17 -7.28 7.53 -1.97
C PHE A 17 -8.05 6.31 -2.44
N LEU A 18 -8.42 5.47 -1.48
CA LEU A 18 -9.55 4.56 -1.65
C LEU A 18 -10.69 4.95 -0.70
N HIS A 19 -11.89 4.46 -1.01
CA HIS A 19 -13.05 4.67 -0.15
C HIS A 19 -13.90 3.41 -0.02
N VAL A 20 -14.62 3.31 1.08
CA VAL A 20 -15.60 2.26 1.36
C VAL A 20 -16.81 2.87 2.02
N ASP A 21 -17.99 2.33 1.71
CA ASP A 21 -19.22 2.70 2.38
C ASP A 21 -19.46 1.73 3.55
N THR A 22 -19.72 2.28 4.73
CA THR A 22 -19.98 1.50 5.94
C THR A 22 -21.37 0.88 5.92
N ILE A 23 -21.65 -0.01 6.88
CA ILE A 23 -23.01 -0.57 7.10
C ILE A 23 -24.08 0.51 7.31
N ASN A 24 -23.68 1.70 7.77
CA ASN A 24 -24.57 2.84 7.97
C ASN A 24 -24.57 3.79 6.76
N LEU A 25 -24.09 3.34 5.60
CA LEU A 25 -23.98 4.09 4.34
C LEU A 25 -23.14 5.38 4.44
N LYS A 26 -22.31 5.49 5.48
CA LYS A 26 -21.32 6.57 5.62
C LYS A 26 -20.09 6.20 4.81
N ARG A 27 -19.65 7.08 3.91
CA ARG A 27 -18.39 6.94 3.17
C ARG A 27 -17.19 7.25 4.06
N ILE A 28 -16.19 6.38 4.00
CA ILE A 28 -14.90 6.55 4.67
C ILE A 28 -13.80 6.43 3.62
N TYR A 29 -12.80 7.29 3.74
CA TYR A 29 -11.62 7.35 2.88
C TYR A 29 -10.40 6.82 3.63
N ALA A 30 -9.53 6.12 2.91
CA ALA A 30 -8.20 5.75 3.36
C ALA A 30 -7.17 6.25 2.36
N LEU A 31 -6.15 6.94 2.87
CA LEU A 31 -5.03 7.43 2.09
C LEU A 31 -3.89 6.42 2.13
N VAL A 32 -3.42 5.99 0.96
CA VAL A 32 -2.35 4.99 0.86
C VAL A 32 -1.20 5.51 0.01
N LEU A 33 0.03 5.16 0.40
CA LEU A 33 1.24 5.42 -0.35
C LEU A 33 1.90 4.09 -0.71
N LEU A 34 2.29 3.93 -1.97
CA LEU A 34 2.91 2.72 -2.50
C LEU A 34 4.27 3.04 -3.08
N GLU A 35 5.30 2.37 -2.57
CA GLU A 35 6.61 2.32 -3.21
C GLU A 35 6.55 1.45 -4.48
N HIS A 36 6.94 2.00 -5.62
CA HIS A 36 6.85 1.29 -6.89
C HIS A 36 7.78 0.07 -6.95
N ARG A 37 9.02 0.17 -6.46
CA ARG A 37 9.99 -0.92 -6.59
C ARG A 37 9.72 -2.05 -5.60
N SER A 38 9.74 -1.74 -4.31
CA SER A 38 9.58 -2.72 -3.22
C SER A 38 8.15 -3.26 -3.10
N ARG A 39 7.17 -2.56 -3.69
CA ARG A 39 5.74 -2.79 -3.46
C ARG A 39 5.37 -2.65 -1.99
N ARG A 40 6.11 -1.91 -1.18
CA ARG A 40 5.67 -1.57 0.17
C ARG A 40 4.54 -0.54 0.09
N ALA A 41 3.40 -0.91 0.66
CA ALA A 41 2.25 -0.03 0.83
C ALA A 41 2.14 0.47 2.28
N HIS A 42 1.85 1.75 2.45
CA HIS A 42 1.75 2.44 3.73
C HIS A 42 0.35 3.05 3.85
N LEU A 43 -0.30 2.84 5.00
CA LEU A 43 -1.58 3.49 5.32
C LEU A 43 -1.30 4.82 6.03
N LEU A 44 -1.53 5.93 5.33
CA LEU A 44 -1.27 7.28 5.87
C LEU A 44 -2.36 7.70 6.85
N GLY A 45 -3.59 7.28 6.60
CA GLY A 45 -4.71 7.64 7.46
C GLY A 45 -6.04 7.10 6.97
N VAL A 46 -7.03 7.16 7.86
CA VAL A 46 -8.44 6.83 7.61
C VAL A 46 -9.29 7.95 8.18
N THR A 47 -10.25 8.44 7.41
CA THR A 47 -11.16 9.54 7.80
C THR A 47 -12.46 9.50 7.00
N ALA A 48 -13.56 9.94 7.58
CA ALA A 48 -14.77 10.27 6.83
C ALA A 48 -14.69 11.63 6.11
N ASN A 49 -13.76 12.51 6.52
CA ASN A 49 -13.66 13.88 6.05
C ASN A 49 -12.23 14.14 5.54
N PRO A 50 -11.89 13.78 4.29
CA PRO A 50 -10.55 13.92 3.74
C PRO A 50 -10.29 15.38 3.32
N THR A 51 -10.13 16.28 4.29
CA THR A 51 -9.78 17.68 4.01
C THR A 51 -8.31 17.81 3.60
N GLY A 52 -7.94 18.93 2.99
CA GLY A 52 -6.54 19.24 2.68
C GLY A 52 -5.66 19.24 3.94
N GLU A 53 -6.10 19.88 5.02
CA GLU A 53 -5.39 19.91 6.31
C GLU A 53 -5.16 18.52 6.88
N TRP A 54 -6.20 17.68 6.87
CA TRP A 54 -6.10 16.29 7.33
C TRP A 54 -5.10 15.50 6.47
N THR A 55 -5.15 15.69 5.15
CA THR A 55 -4.28 15.01 4.18
C THR A 55 -2.82 15.42 4.38
N THR A 56 -2.55 16.72 4.59
CA THR A 56 -1.23 17.24 4.96
C THR A 56 -0.73 16.65 6.28
N GLN A 57 -1.58 16.53 7.30
CA GLN A 57 -1.17 15.94 8.57
C GLN A 57 -0.88 14.44 8.43
N ALA A 58 -1.68 13.70 7.65
CA ALA A 58 -1.44 12.30 7.35
C ALA A 58 -0.10 12.07 6.65
N ALA A 59 0.28 12.97 5.72
CA ALA A 59 1.60 12.98 5.10
C ALA A 59 2.74 13.21 6.11
N ARG A 60 2.59 14.17 7.03
CA ARG A 60 3.61 14.43 8.07
C ARG A 60 3.82 13.19 8.94
N ASN A 61 2.73 12.56 9.36
CA ASN A 61 2.78 11.39 10.23
C ASN A 61 3.52 10.23 9.55
N VAL A 62 3.25 9.94 8.27
CA VAL A 62 3.94 8.82 7.60
C VAL A 62 5.43 9.08 7.40
N LEU A 63 5.82 10.34 7.11
CA LEU A 63 7.24 10.68 6.93
C LEU A 63 8.03 10.62 8.24
N MET A 64 7.38 10.76 9.40
CA MET A 64 8.03 10.55 10.70
C MET A 64 8.40 9.07 10.94
N ASP A 65 7.59 8.15 10.42
CA ASP A 65 7.72 6.70 10.66
C ASP A 65 8.40 5.94 9.50
N THR A 66 8.71 6.62 8.39
CA THR A 66 9.20 6.00 7.16
C THR A 66 10.59 6.52 6.79
N ASP A 67 11.50 5.60 6.46
CA ASP A 67 12.78 5.96 5.85
C ASP A 67 12.57 6.40 4.38
N THR A 68 12.80 7.68 4.13
CA THR A 68 12.64 8.29 2.81
C THR A 68 13.91 8.28 1.97
N THR A 69 15.02 7.73 2.46
CA THR A 69 16.35 7.81 1.81
C THR A 69 16.32 7.31 0.36
N ASN A 70 15.48 6.31 0.07
CA ASN A 70 15.35 5.73 -1.26
C ASN A 70 14.19 6.32 -2.09
N MET A 71 13.51 7.35 -1.61
CA MET A 71 12.37 8.00 -2.27
C MET A 71 12.81 9.33 -2.89
N LYS A 72 12.57 9.52 -4.19
CA LYS A 72 12.95 10.76 -4.91
C LYS A 72 11.77 11.43 -5.60
N PHE A 73 10.75 10.67 -5.98
CA PHE A 73 9.60 11.19 -6.71
C PHE A 73 8.31 10.74 -6.06
N LEU A 74 7.43 11.69 -5.75
CA LEU A 74 6.05 11.41 -5.38
C LEU A 74 5.16 11.59 -6.60
N ILE A 75 4.32 10.60 -6.91
CA ILE A 75 3.29 10.70 -7.93
C ILE A 75 1.91 10.65 -7.26
N GLY A 76 1.08 11.65 -7.52
CA GLY A 76 -0.31 11.67 -7.09
C GLY A 76 -1.24 12.04 -8.24
N ASP A 77 -2.52 11.74 -8.09
CA ASP A 77 -3.55 12.33 -8.94
C ASP A 77 -3.75 13.83 -8.60
N ARG A 78 -4.61 14.53 -9.34
CA ARG A 78 -4.93 15.94 -9.07
C ARG A 78 -6.22 16.09 -8.27
N THR A 79 -6.43 15.26 -7.25
CA THR A 79 -7.57 15.45 -6.35
C THR A 79 -7.40 16.73 -5.53
N GLY A 80 -8.50 17.44 -5.29
CA GLY A 80 -8.50 18.68 -4.51
C GLY A 80 -8.07 18.52 -3.04
N GLN A 81 -7.89 17.28 -2.59
CA GLN A 81 -7.37 16.95 -1.26
C GLN A 81 -5.84 17.06 -1.20
N PHE A 82 -5.13 16.96 -2.34
CA PHE A 82 -3.69 17.18 -2.45
C PHE A 82 -3.39 18.66 -2.68
N THR A 83 -3.30 19.38 -1.56
CA THR A 83 -3.01 20.81 -1.51
C THR A 83 -1.52 21.09 -1.69
N ASP A 84 -1.15 22.35 -1.96
CA ASP A 84 0.26 22.73 -2.00
C ASP A 84 0.96 22.48 -0.65
N ALA A 85 0.24 22.60 0.47
CA ALA A 85 0.77 22.27 1.79
C ALA A 85 1.09 20.77 1.95
N PHE A 86 0.31 19.89 1.31
CA PHE A 86 0.63 18.46 1.23
C PHE A 86 1.89 18.23 0.40
N ASP A 87 2.01 18.90 -0.75
CA ASP A 87 3.19 18.79 -1.62
C ASP A 87 4.46 19.27 -0.89
N THR A 88 4.36 20.37 -0.13
CA THR A 88 5.48 20.92 0.67
C THR A 88 6.02 19.91 1.68
N VAL A 89 5.16 19.12 2.33
CA VAL A 89 5.59 18.12 3.32
C VAL A 89 6.56 17.10 2.72
N PHE A 90 6.32 16.64 1.50
CA PHE A 90 7.23 15.73 0.81
C PHE A 90 8.43 16.45 0.19
N ALA A 91 8.26 17.68 -0.27
CA ALA A 91 9.35 18.50 -0.77
C ALA A 91 10.40 18.81 0.32
N ASP A 92 9.97 19.11 1.54
CA ASP A 92 10.84 19.32 2.70
C ASP A 92 11.60 18.05 3.09
N ALA A 93 11.04 16.87 2.78
CA ALA A 93 11.70 15.58 2.92
C ALA A 93 12.58 15.19 1.72
N GLY A 94 12.76 16.09 0.74
CA GLY A 94 13.64 15.91 -0.41
C GLY A 94 13.00 15.22 -1.63
N LEU A 95 11.69 14.96 -1.62
CA LEU A 95 11.01 14.34 -2.75
C LEU A 95 10.53 15.41 -3.74
N ARG A 96 10.71 15.15 -5.04
CA ARG A 96 10.09 15.96 -6.09
C ARG A 96 8.67 15.46 -6.34
N VAL A 97 7.69 16.31 -6.05
CA VAL A 97 6.27 16.03 -6.29
C VAL A 97 5.92 16.21 -7.77
N LEU A 98 5.40 15.14 -8.38
CA LEU A 98 4.98 15.09 -9.77
C LEU A 98 3.47 14.88 -9.81
N LYS A 99 2.73 15.94 -10.12
CA LYS A 99 1.28 15.83 -10.37
C LYS A 99 1.09 15.12 -11.70
N SER A 100 0.33 14.03 -11.71
CA SER A 100 0.03 13.27 -12.93
C SER A 100 -0.47 14.23 -14.03
N PRO A 101 0.15 14.27 -15.22
CA PRO A 101 -0.36 15.05 -16.34
C PRO A 101 -1.83 14.70 -16.61
N PRO A 102 -2.66 15.66 -17.07
CA PRO A 102 -3.98 15.28 -17.56
C PRO A 102 -3.76 14.22 -18.64
N GLN A 103 -4.42 13.06 -18.54
CA GLN A 103 -4.30 11.94 -19.48
C GLN A 103 -3.03 11.07 -19.37
N ALA A 104 -2.35 11.05 -18.21
CA ALA A 104 -1.28 10.08 -17.91
C ALA A 104 -1.69 8.99 -16.88
N PRO A 105 -2.74 8.18 -17.14
CA PRO A 105 -3.27 7.19 -16.19
C PRO A 105 -2.25 6.10 -15.79
N LYS A 106 -1.15 5.96 -16.54
CA LYS A 106 -0.11 4.97 -16.22
C LYS A 106 0.78 5.37 -15.03
N ALA A 107 0.86 6.66 -14.69
CA ALA A 107 1.78 7.15 -13.67
C ALA A 107 1.42 6.59 -12.27
N ASN A 108 0.12 6.47 -11.96
CA ASN A 108 -0.40 5.93 -10.71
C ASN A 108 -0.87 4.45 -10.84
N ALA A 109 -0.69 3.82 -12.00
CA ALA A 109 -1.27 2.50 -12.29
C ALA A 109 -0.80 1.38 -11.34
N HIS A 110 0.34 1.53 -10.67
CA HIS A 110 0.77 0.59 -9.64
C HIS A 110 -0.03 0.74 -8.34
N CYS A 111 -0.28 1.97 -7.88
CA CYS A 111 -1.11 2.23 -6.71
C CYS A 111 -2.56 1.82 -6.99
N GLU A 112 -3.11 2.22 -8.13
CA GLU A 112 -4.48 1.85 -8.55
C GLU A 112 -4.65 0.32 -8.63
N ARG A 113 -3.67 -0.39 -9.20
CA ARG A 113 -3.69 -1.86 -9.25
C ARG A 113 -3.64 -2.49 -7.85
N MET A 114 -2.84 -1.92 -6.94
CA MET A 114 -2.78 -2.36 -5.55
C MET A 114 -4.12 -2.13 -4.86
N ILE A 115 -4.73 -0.94 -5.01
CA ILE A 115 -6.06 -0.62 -4.48
C ILE A 115 -7.13 -1.58 -5.02
N GLY A 116 -7.14 -1.84 -6.34
CA GLY A 116 -8.08 -2.79 -6.93
C GLY A 116 -7.89 -4.22 -6.42
N THR A 117 -6.66 -4.60 -6.08
CA THR A 117 -6.36 -5.89 -5.43
C THR A 117 -6.90 -5.93 -4.02
N LEU A 118 -6.60 -4.90 -3.22
CA LEU A 118 -7.10 -4.75 -1.86
C LEU A 118 -8.64 -4.77 -1.83
N ARG A 119 -9.32 -4.12 -2.78
CA ARG A 119 -10.78 -4.19 -2.89
C ARG A 119 -11.28 -5.61 -3.09
N ARG A 120 -10.78 -6.30 -4.10
CA ARG A 120 -11.23 -7.66 -4.47
C ARG A 120 -10.94 -8.71 -3.39
N GLU A 121 -9.82 -8.58 -2.71
CA GLU A 121 -9.38 -9.53 -1.69
C GLU A 121 -9.98 -9.24 -0.31
N LEU A 122 -10.28 -7.97 0.00
CA LEU A 122 -10.71 -7.53 1.33
C LEU A 122 -12.06 -6.80 1.33
N LEU A 123 -12.10 -5.60 0.73
CA LEU A 123 -13.18 -4.64 0.99
C LEU A 123 -14.51 -5.03 0.33
N ASP A 124 -14.47 -5.73 -0.80
CA ASP A 124 -15.68 -6.22 -1.49
C ASP A 124 -16.31 -7.41 -0.75
N ARG A 125 -15.62 -7.95 0.26
CA ARG A 125 -16.02 -9.14 1.03
C ARG A 125 -16.19 -8.87 2.52
N THR A 126 -16.03 -7.62 2.95
CA THR A 126 -16.05 -7.23 4.36
C THR A 126 -16.97 -6.04 4.56
N LEU A 127 -17.95 -6.19 5.46
CA LEU A 127 -18.78 -5.07 5.87
C LEU A 127 -18.03 -4.20 6.90
N ILE A 128 -17.72 -2.97 6.50
CA ILE A 128 -16.99 -2.02 7.34
C ILE A 128 -17.96 -1.31 8.28
N LEU A 129 -17.59 -1.26 9.57
CA LEU A 129 -18.44 -0.72 10.63
C LEU A 129 -18.24 0.78 10.82
N ASN A 130 -16.98 1.21 10.90
CA ASN A 130 -16.56 2.59 11.15
C ASN A 130 -15.07 2.77 10.79
N GLU A 131 -14.55 3.97 11.03
CA GLU A 131 -13.14 4.34 10.71
C GLU A 131 -12.12 3.49 11.47
N GLN A 132 -12.39 3.16 12.73
CA GLN A 132 -11.49 2.34 13.54
C GLN A 132 -11.45 0.90 13.04
N HIS A 133 -12.61 0.35 12.68
CA HIS A 133 -12.68 -0.97 12.06
C HIS A 133 -11.94 -0.98 10.73
N LEU A 134 -12.17 -0.01 9.85
CA LEU A 134 -11.44 0.08 8.57
C LEU A 134 -9.94 0.16 8.79
N ARG A 135 -9.47 1.02 9.71
CA ARG A 135 -8.05 1.15 10.02
C ARG A 135 -7.45 -0.19 10.44
N ARG A 136 -8.06 -0.89 11.42
CA ARG A 136 -7.58 -2.20 11.88
C ARG A 136 -7.53 -3.23 10.75
N THR A 137 -8.58 -3.30 9.95
CA THR A 137 -8.70 -4.23 8.83
C THR A 137 -7.67 -3.96 7.75
N LEU A 138 -7.45 -2.70 7.38
CA LEU A 138 -6.40 -2.31 6.43
C LEU A 138 -5.01 -2.58 6.99
N THR A 139 -4.74 -2.25 8.25
CA THR A 139 -3.44 -2.53 8.89
C THR A 139 -3.12 -4.02 8.86
N GLN A 140 -4.06 -4.88 9.29
CA GLN A 140 -3.86 -6.34 9.28
C GLN A 140 -3.69 -6.87 7.84
N TYR A 141 -4.41 -6.33 6.87
CA TYR A 141 -4.21 -6.71 5.47
C TYR A 141 -2.86 -6.27 4.93
N LEU A 142 -2.37 -5.08 5.29
CA LEU A 142 -1.06 -4.61 4.86
C LEU A 142 0.08 -5.47 5.42
N GLU A 143 -0.05 -5.96 6.66
CA GLU A 143 0.89 -6.93 7.21
C GLU A 143 0.95 -8.22 6.37
N HIS A 144 -0.21 -8.75 5.98
CA HIS A 144 -0.30 -9.89 5.06
C HIS A 144 0.31 -9.57 3.69
N TYR A 145 -0.05 -8.41 3.13
CA TYR A 145 0.41 -7.92 1.85
C TYR A 145 1.94 -7.81 1.78
N HIS A 146 2.58 -7.40 2.88
CA HIS A 146 4.05 -7.29 2.98
C HIS A 146 4.74 -8.62 3.24
N ARG A 147 4.17 -9.50 4.07
CA ARG A 147 4.89 -10.68 4.60
C ARG A 147 4.57 -12.00 3.89
N ALA A 148 3.38 -12.14 3.34
CA ALA A 148 2.87 -13.45 2.89
C ALA A 148 2.28 -13.42 1.47
N ARG A 149 1.69 -12.29 1.05
CA ARG A 149 1.05 -12.21 -0.26
C ARG A 149 2.09 -12.26 -1.39
N PRO A 150 1.95 -13.15 -2.38
CA PRO A 150 2.88 -13.19 -3.52
C PRO A 150 2.62 -12.07 -4.53
N HIS A 151 3.69 -11.51 -5.10
CA HIS A 151 3.61 -10.45 -6.12
C HIS A 151 4.32 -10.87 -7.39
N ARG A 152 3.57 -10.92 -8.50
CA ARG A 152 4.14 -11.23 -9.83
C ARG A 152 5.27 -10.27 -10.22
N GLY A 153 5.16 -9.00 -9.85
CA GLY A 153 6.20 -7.99 -10.10
C GLY A 153 7.48 -8.17 -9.29
N LEU A 154 7.47 -9.04 -8.27
CA LEU A 154 8.61 -9.39 -7.42
C LEU A 154 8.99 -10.88 -7.58
N GLY A 155 8.67 -11.51 -8.71
CA GLY A 155 8.99 -12.93 -8.93
C GLY A 155 8.24 -13.88 -8.00
N GLN A 156 7.01 -13.54 -7.61
CA GLN A 156 6.17 -14.27 -6.64
C GLN A 156 6.62 -14.17 -5.18
N LEU A 157 7.59 -13.32 -4.87
CA LEU A 157 7.93 -12.97 -3.49
C LEU A 157 6.94 -11.96 -2.93
N SER A 158 6.79 -11.96 -1.61
CA SER A 158 6.22 -10.84 -0.86
C SER A 158 7.23 -9.68 -0.77
N PRO A 159 6.80 -8.44 -0.49
CA PRO A 159 7.69 -7.29 -0.31
C PRO A 159 8.81 -7.57 0.70
N SER A 160 8.50 -8.15 1.86
CA SER A 160 9.50 -8.49 2.86
C SER A 160 10.49 -9.55 2.37
N GLN A 161 10.02 -10.57 1.63
CA GLN A 161 10.91 -11.58 1.04
C GLN A 161 11.78 -11.02 -0.08
N ALA A 162 11.28 -10.05 -0.86
CA ALA A 162 12.10 -9.41 -1.89
C ALA A 162 13.23 -8.56 -1.29
N GLU A 163 13.03 -8.00 -0.08
CA GLU A 163 14.04 -7.25 0.67
C GLU A 163 15.08 -8.17 1.34
N THR A 164 14.63 -9.23 2.01
CA THR A 164 15.52 -10.14 2.76
C THR A 164 16.12 -11.26 1.92
N GLY A 165 15.62 -11.45 0.70
CA GLY A 165 15.91 -12.60 -0.15
C GLY A 165 14.87 -13.72 -0.05
N PRO A 166 14.74 -14.55 -1.10
CA PRO A 166 13.79 -15.64 -1.12
C PRO A 166 14.08 -16.64 0.00
N PRO A 167 13.04 -17.23 0.62
CA PRO A 167 13.26 -18.33 1.56
C PRO A 167 13.96 -19.50 0.84
N PRO A 168 14.79 -20.28 1.56
CA PRO A 168 15.40 -21.47 0.96
C PRO A 168 14.32 -22.43 0.47
N PRO A 169 14.58 -23.24 -0.57
CA PRO A 169 13.68 -24.31 -0.96
C PRO A 169 13.43 -25.26 0.20
N VAL A 170 12.18 -25.64 0.41
CA VAL A 170 11.77 -26.51 1.51
C VAL A 170 11.19 -27.79 0.95
N ASP A 171 11.63 -28.92 1.50
CA ASP A 171 10.99 -30.20 1.28
C ASP A 171 9.75 -30.32 2.17
N LEU A 172 8.57 -30.31 1.54
CA LEU A 172 7.29 -30.37 2.24
C LEU A 172 7.04 -31.75 2.90
N ALA A 173 7.78 -32.80 2.50
CA ALA A 173 7.66 -34.11 3.14
C ALA A 173 8.34 -34.14 4.53
N SER A 174 9.34 -33.29 4.75
CA SER A 174 10.11 -33.20 6.00
C SER A 174 9.59 -32.13 6.97
N HIS A 175 8.62 -31.31 6.55
CA HIS A 175 8.16 -30.16 7.34
C HIS A 175 6.65 -30.18 7.59
N ARG A 176 6.25 -29.81 8.82
CA ARG A 176 4.85 -29.58 9.14
C ARG A 176 4.43 -28.18 8.68
N ILE A 177 3.29 -28.08 8.00
CA ILE A 177 2.71 -26.80 7.59
C ILE A 177 1.76 -26.30 8.68
N HIS A 178 1.97 -25.08 9.16
CA HIS A 178 1.01 -24.33 9.96
C HIS A 178 0.11 -23.51 9.05
N HIS A 179 -1.19 -23.71 9.22
CA HIS A 179 -2.23 -22.88 8.64
C HIS A 179 -2.67 -21.84 9.66
N ARG A 180 -2.79 -20.59 9.21
CA ARG A 180 -3.34 -19.48 10.00
C ARG A 180 -4.36 -18.74 9.18
N THR A 181 -5.52 -18.48 9.77
CA THR A 181 -6.53 -17.59 9.19
C THR A 181 -6.38 -16.18 9.75
N ILE A 182 -6.52 -15.17 8.90
CA ILE A 182 -6.57 -13.76 9.30
C ILE A 182 -7.85 -13.09 8.77
N LEU A 183 -8.13 -11.85 9.20
CA LEU A 183 -9.26 -11.06 8.72
C LEU A 183 -10.59 -11.83 8.79
N GLY A 184 -10.85 -12.46 9.94
CA GLY A 184 -12.08 -13.23 10.17
C GLY A 184 -12.23 -14.50 9.32
N GLY A 185 -11.12 -15.07 8.82
CA GLY A 185 -11.16 -16.26 7.97
C GLY A 185 -11.10 -15.96 6.47
N LEU A 186 -11.08 -14.68 6.09
CA LEU A 186 -11.08 -14.28 4.69
C LEU A 186 -9.80 -14.66 3.95
N ILE A 187 -8.66 -14.62 4.66
CA ILE A 187 -7.35 -14.91 4.10
C ILE A 187 -6.71 -16.05 4.89
N ASN A 188 -6.13 -16.99 4.16
CA ASN A 188 -5.40 -18.13 4.66
C ASN A 188 -3.91 -17.94 4.39
N GLU A 189 -3.11 -18.00 5.44
CA GLU A 189 -1.66 -18.02 5.37
C GLU A 189 -1.14 -19.41 5.73
N TYR A 190 -0.04 -19.79 5.08
CA TYR A 190 0.64 -21.05 5.29
C TYR A 190 2.11 -20.79 5.55
N GLN A 191 2.63 -21.37 6.63
CA GLN A 191 4.02 -21.23 7.06
C GLN A 191 4.54 -22.58 7.51
N ILE A 192 5.86 -22.77 7.47
CA ILE A 192 6.50 -23.98 7.98
C ILE A 192 6.62 -23.89 9.50
N ALA A 193 6.41 -25.01 10.19
CA ALA A 193 6.69 -25.15 11.61
C ALA A 193 8.20 -25.01 11.86
N ASN A 194 8.58 -24.12 12.76
CA ASN A 194 9.94 -24.09 13.32
C ASN A 194 10.19 -25.33 14.19
#